data_AF-J9FBT9-F1
#
_entry.id   AF-J9FBT9-F1
#
_cell.length_a   1.000
_cell.length_b   1.000
_cell.length_c   1.000
_cell.angle_alpha   90.00
_cell.angle_beta   90.00
_cell.angle_gamma   90.00
#
_symmetry.space_group_name_H-M   'P 1'
#
loop_
_entity.id
_entity.type
_entity.pdbx_description
1 polymer ?
#
loop_
_entity_poly.entity_id
_entity_poly.type
_entity_poly.pdbx_seq_one_letter_code
_entity_poly.pdbx_strand_id
1 'polypeptide(L)'
;DFVNGDMCSPDQTGMELTRAHRYLQQEMFKVFFAFMKQLAYNYQEGKYDDRNEWASRLSAEAYQRLVECDMVYDPQYPTSK
;
A
#
# COMPACT_ATOMS: atom_id res chain seq x y z
N ASP A 1 -16.64 2.44 9.17
CA ASP A 1 -17.12 1.10 8.79
C ASP A 1 -16.50 0.65 7.48
N PHE A 2 -15.98 -0.58 7.41
CA PHE A 2 -15.25 -1.20 6.28
C PHE A 2 -16.16 -1.53 5.06
N VAL A 3 -17.21 -0.73 4.90
CA VAL A 3 -18.34 -0.77 3.97
C VAL A 3 -18.50 -1.98 3.02
N ASN A 4 -19.52 -2.77 3.41
CA ASN A 4 -20.56 -3.47 2.64
C ASN A 4 -20.36 -4.98 2.33
N GLY A 5 -21.20 -5.83 2.97
CA GLY A 5 -21.23 -7.30 2.81
C GLY A 5 -20.48 -8.07 3.90
N ASP A 6 -20.41 -9.41 3.80
CA ASP A 6 -19.81 -10.39 4.75
C ASP A 6 -18.38 -10.08 5.26
N MET A 7 -17.76 -9.02 4.75
CA MET A 7 -16.48 -8.48 5.18
C MET A 7 -16.67 -7.59 6.43
N CYS A 8 -16.70 -8.23 7.59
CA CYS A 8 -17.04 -7.62 8.88
C CYS A 8 -15.90 -6.78 9.50
N SER A 9 -14.64 -7.00 9.11
CA SER A 9 -13.48 -6.20 9.58
C SER A 9 -12.27 -6.29 8.62
N PRO A 10 -11.37 -5.27 8.60
CA PRO A 10 -10.14 -5.32 7.81
C PRO A 10 -9.27 -6.55 8.12
N ASP A 11 -9.17 -6.95 9.39
CA ASP A 11 -8.37 -8.10 9.82
C ASP A 11 -8.97 -9.41 9.32
N GLN A 12 -10.30 -9.57 9.41
CA GLN A 12 -10.99 -10.75 8.91
C GLN A 12 -10.88 -10.82 7.38
N THR A 13 -11.08 -9.71 6.68
CA THR A 13 -10.88 -9.65 5.23
C THR A 13 -9.45 -10.00 4.85
N GLY A 14 -8.45 -9.47 5.56
CA GLY A 14 -7.05 -9.82 5.36
C GLY A 14 -6.84 -11.34 5.48
N MET A 15 -7.38 -11.96 6.53
CA MET A 15 -7.30 -13.41 6.73
C MET A 15 -7.97 -14.18 5.58
N GLU A 16 -9.15 -13.78 5.12
CA GLU A 16 -9.81 -14.46 4.00
C GLU A 16 -9.04 -14.29 2.67
N LEU A 17 -8.39 -13.14 2.43
CA LEU A 17 -7.50 -12.96 1.28
C LEU A 17 -6.31 -13.95 1.32
N THR A 18 -5.82 -14.31 2.50
CA THR A 18 -4.78 -15.35 2.64
C THR A 18 -5.26 -16.77 2.33
N ARG A 19 -6.58 -16.98 2.20
CA ARG A 19 -7.17 -18.28 1.81
C ARG A 19 -7.49 -18.38 0.32
N ALA A 20 -7.42 -17.28 -0.43
CA ALA A 20 -7.58 -17.29 -1.89
C ALA A 20 -6.50 -18.14 -2.58
N HIS A 21 -6.76 -18.55 -3.83
CA HIS A 21 -5.78 -19.29 -4.62
C HIS A 21 -4.50 -18.45 -4.82
N ARG A 22 -3.31 -19.07 -4.68
CA ARG A 22 -2.00 -18.38 -4.69
C ARG A 22 -1.80 -17.43 -5.87
N TYR A 23 -2.27 -17.82 -7.06
CA TYR A 23 -2.22 -16.95 -8.24
C TYR A 23 -2.99 -15.63 -8.01
N LEU A 24 -4.20 -15.70 -7.46
CA LEU A 24 -5.00 -14.51 -7.17
C LEU A 24 -4.38 -13.67 -6.05
N GLN A 25 -3.74 -14.30 -5.06
CA GLN A 25 -3.00 -13.58 -4.01
C GLN A 25 -1.89 -12.71 -4.59
N GLN A 26 -1.13 -13.25 -5.54
CA GLN A 26 -0.08 -12.49 -6.22
C GLN A 26 -0.64 -11.29 -7.00
N GLU A 27 -1.73 -11.48 -7.74
CA GLU A 27 -2.36 -10.39 -8.50
C GLU A 27 -2.95 -9.31 -7.59
N MET A 28 -3.61 -9.69 -6.49
CA MET A 28 -4.11 -8.74 -5.50
C MET A 28 -2.98 -7.97 -4.82
N PHE A 29 -1.86 -8.65 -4.51
CA PHE A 29 -0.70 -8.00 -3.92
C PHE A 29 -0.05 -6.99 -4.88
N LYS A 30 0.01 -7.27 -6.18
CA LYS A 30 0.48 -6.31 -7.19
C LYS A 30 -0.38 -5.04 -7.21
N VAL A 31 -1.71 -5.19 -7.11
CA VAL A 31 -2.64 -4.04 -7.05
C VAL A 31 -2.42 -3.23 -5.77
N PHE A 32 -2.34 -3.90 -4.61
CA PHE A 32 -1.99 -3.25 -3.35
C PHE A 32 -0.66 -2.50 -3.44
N PHE A 33 0.36 -3.13 -4.03
CA PHE A 33 1.68 -2.54 -4.16
C PHE A 33 1.68 -1.29 -5.05
N ALA A 34 0.95 -1.31 -6.17
CA ALA A 34 0.77 -0.13 -7.03
C ALA A 34 0.04 1.00 -6.31
N PHE A 35 -0.97 0.67 -5.50
CA PHE A 35 -1.69 1.65 -4.67
C PHE A 35 -0.78 2.27 -3.61
N MET A 36 0.00 1.45 -2.88
CA MET A 36 0.99 1.91 -1.92
C MET A 36 2.02 2.85 -2.57
N LYS A 37 2.54 2.49 -3.75
CA LYS A 37 3.42 3.37 -4.53
C LYS A 37 2.77 4.74 -4.78
N GLN A 38 1.54 4.77 -5.28
CA GLN A 38 0.87 6.05 -5.57
C GLN A 38 0.67 6.91 -4.31
N LEU A 39 0.28 6.28 -3.19
CA LEU A 39 0.13 6.97 -1.91
C LEU A 39 1.46 7.53 -1.38
N ALA A 40 2.55 6.80 -1.58
CA ALA A 40 3.91 7.24 -1.24
C ALA A 40 4.32 8.49 -2.05
N TYR A 41 4.14 8.48 -3.38
CA TYR A 41 4.39 9.65 -4.22
C TYR A 41 3.52 10.84 -3.80
N ASN A 42 2.23 10.60 -3.57
CA ASN A 42 1.32 11.64 -3.10
C ASN A 42 1.81 12.27 -1.78
N TYR A 43 2.32 11.46 -0.84
CA TYR A 43 2.87 11.98 0.40
C TYR A 43 4.09 12.87 0.17
N GLN A 44 5.06 12.40 -0.64
CA GLN A 44 6.28 13.15 -0.95
C GLN A 44 5.99 14.47 -1.69
N GLU A 45 4.93 14.51 -2.50
CA GLU A 45 4.51 15.70 -3.25
C GLU A 45 3.52 16.60 -2.47
N GLY A 46 3.14 16.23 -1.25
CA GLY A 46 2.13 16.97 -0.47
C GLY A 46 0.70 16.88 -1.03
N LYS A 47 0.40 15.87 -1.86
CA LYS A 47 -0.89 15.64 -2.52
C LYS A 47 -1.79 14.68 -1.72
N TYR A 48 -2.11 15.04 -0.49
CA TYR A 48 -3.02 14.30 0.40
C TYR A 48 -3.86 15.27 1.23
N ASP A 49 -4.92 14.77 1.85
CA ASP A 49 -5.74 15.50 2.82
C ASP A 49 -5.87 14.69 4.13
N ASP A 50 -6.46 15.29 5.17
CA ASP A 50 -6.60 14.68 6.50
C ASP A 50 -7.21 13.27 6.48
N ARG A 51 -8.00 12.92 5.45
CA ARG A 51 -8.66 11.61 5.36
C ARG A 51 -7.71 10.51 4.90
N ASN A 52 -6.71 10.83 4.08
CA ASN A 52 -5.76 9.85 3.55
C ASN A 52 -4.31 10.08 4.02
N GLU A 53 -4.03 11.13 4.79
CA GLU A 53 -2.70 11.43 5.34
C GLU A 53 -2.06 10.20 5.99
N TRP A 54 -2.78 9.51 6.88
CA TRP A 54 -2.25 8.36 7.59
C TRP A 54 -1.80 7.24 6.64
N ALA A 55 -2.63 6.92 5.63
CA ALA A 55 -2.32 5.91 4.63
C ALA A 55 -1.16 6.36 3.73
N SER A 56 -1.13 7.63 3.31
CA SER A 56 -0.07 8.23 2.52
C SER A 56 1.27 8.21 3.25
N ARG A 57 1.32 8.61 4.52
CA ARG A 57 2.54 8.61 5.33
C ARG A 57 3.09 7.20 5.54
N LEU A 58 2.24 6.24 5.92
CA LEU A 58 2.68 4.86 6.11
C LEU A 58 3.15 4.23 4.79
N SER A 59 2.49 4.54 3.68
CA SER A 59 2.92 4.07 2.36
C SER A 59 4.27 4.65 1.98
N ALA A 60 4.53 5.93 2.29
CA ALA A 60 5.81 6.57 2.02
C ALA A 60 6.96 5.92 2.79
N GLU A 61 6.76 5.67 4.09
CA GLU A 61 7.75 5.01 4.96
C GLU A 61 8.06 3.59 4.46
N ALA A 62 7.01 2.79 4.22
CA ALA A 62 7.17 1.41 3.75
C ALA A 62 7.83 1.37 2.35
N TYR A 63 7.37 2.18 1.41
CA TYR A 63 7.90 2.21 0.06
C TYR A 63 9.36 2.68 0.03
N GLN A 64 9.70 3.71 0.82
CA GLN A 64 11.08 4.16 0.97
C GLN A 64 11.98 3.02 1.47
N ARG A 65 11.57 2.31 2.52
CA ARG A 65 12.36 1.20 3.06
C ARG A 65 12.58 0.08 2.03
N LEU A 66 11.60 -0.20 1.18
CA LEU A 66 11.73 -1.19 0.11
C LEU A 66 12.70 -0.76 -0.99
N VAL A 67 12.75 0.54 -1.31
CA VAL A 67 13.74 1.11 -2.23
C VAL A 67 15.14 1.06 -1.62
N GLU A 68 15.29 1.46 -0.36
CA GLU A 68 16.57 1.43 0.36
C GLU A 68 17.15 0.02 0.56
N CYS A 69 16.29 -1.00 0.63
CA CYS A 69 16.71 -2.40 0.71
C CYS A 69 16.99 -3.05 -0.65
N ASP A 70 16.98 -2.28 -1.75
CA ASP A 70 17.07 -2.78 -3.13
C ASP A 70 15.99 -3.83 -3.49
N MET A 71 14.88 -3.88 -2.75
CA MET A 71 13.76 -4.78 -3.04
C MET A 71 12.87 -4.23 -4.17
N VAL A 72 12.93 -2.91 -4.38
CA VAL A 72 12.16 -2.19 -5.39
C VAL A 72 13.09 -1.21 -6.09
N TYR A 73 13.19 -1.33 -7.41
CA TYR A 73 13.91 -0.35 -8.22
C TYR A 73 12.95 0.76 -8.67
N ASP A 74 13.08 1.94 -8.07
CA ASP A 74 12.39 3.14 -8.53
C ASP A 74 13.30 4.38 -8.44
N PRO A 75 14.01 4.74 -9.52
CA PRO A 75 14.94 5.87 -9.53
C PRO A 75 14.24 7.24 -9.50
N GLN A 76 12.92 7.28 -9.70
CA GLN A 76 12.14 8.52 -9.69
C GLN A 76 11.54 8.81 -8.32
N TYR A 77 11.55 7.83 -7.42
CA TYR A 77 11.00 8.01 -6.08
C TYR A 77 11.96 8.89 -5.26
N PRO A 78 11.49 10.03 -4.71
CA PRO A 78 12.33 10.93 -3.97
C PRO A 78 12.70 10.31 -2.61
N THR A 79 13.85 9.65 -2.57
CA THR A 79 14.50 9.25 -1.32
C THR A 79 15.14 10.49 -0.72
N SER A 80 14.41 11.20 0.14
CA SER A 80 15.06 12.22 0.98
C SER A 80 16.11 11.53 1.85
N LYS A 81 17.33 12.10 1.85
CA LYS A 81 18.48 11.66 2.65
C LYS A 81 18.28 11.89 4.15
#